data_AF-C0JZU3-F1
#
_entry.id   AF-C0JZU3-F1
#
_cell.length_a   1.000
_cell.length_b   1.000
_cell.length_c   1.000
_cell.angle_alpha   90.00
_cell.angle_beta   90.00
_cell.angle_gamma   90.00
#
_symmetry.space_group_name_H-M   'P 1'
#
loop_
_entity.id
_entity.type
_entity.pdbx_description
1 polymer ?
#
loop_
_entity_poly.entity_id
_entity_poly.type
_entity_poly.pdbx_seq_one_letter_code
_entity_poly.pdbx_strand_id
1 'polypeptide(L)'
;MDFKLAGSRNGVTAFQMDVKLASGIPMDIMKEAIEQATRGREHILGLMEKALPQPKSDISQYAPRVAKLKLPKDKIGAFIGPGGKNIRGIIEKTGANIEVEEDGTVLVSSPDRDSLEAARSMVEQYTLEVEVGKVYKGRVVSIVDFGAFVEILPGKEGLLHISEIDVKRTNRVEDVLSVGQEIEVKVIDMENSGKFRLSRRALLRNKK
;
A
#
# COMPACT_ATOMS: atom_id res chain seq x y z
N MET A 1 -16.06 29.71 -38.75
CA MET A 1 -16.17 28.70 -37.68
C MET A 1 -14.79 28.50 -37.10
N ASP A 2 -14.66 28.46 -35.78
CA ASP A 2 -13.47 27.89 -35.13
C ASP A 2 -13.89 26.57 -34.48
N PHE A 3 -13.10 25.51 -34.61
CA PHE A 3 -13.37 24.28 -33.88
C PHE A 3 -12.09 23.54 -33.55
N LYS A 4 -12.16 22.74 -32.48
CA LYS A 4 -11.08 21.91 -31.96
C LYS A 4 -11.60 20.49 -31.91
N LEU A 5 -10.85 19.57 -32.53
CA LEU A 5 -11.18 18.15 -32.58
C LEU A 5 -10.00 17.37 -32.01
N ALA A 6 -10.23 16.70 -30.88
CA ALA A 6 -9.26 15.85 -30.22
C ALA A 6 -9.71 14.38 -30.28
N GLY A 7 -8.76 13.45 -30.29
CA GLY A 7 -9.08 12.03 -30.35
C GLY A 7 -7.87 11.13 -30.52
N SER A 8 -8.16 9.83 -30.54
CA SER A 8 -7.20 8.78 -30.87
C SER A 8 -7.42 8.31 -32.32
N ARG A 9 -6.64 7.31 -32.75
CA ARG A 9 -6.87 6.64 -34.04
C ARG A 9 -8.25 5.94 -34.12
N ASN A 10 -8.84 5.63 -32.97
CA ASN A 10 -10.12 4.92 -32.89
C ASN A 10 -11.34 5.85 -32.92
N GLY A 11 -11.15 7.16 -32.78
CA GLY A 11 -12.28 8.08 -32.76
C GLY A 11 -12.00 9.43 -32.11
N VAL A 12 -13.01 10.30 -32.17
CA VAL A 12 -13.01 11.61 -31.51
C VAL A 12 -13.32 11.43 -30.03
N THR A 13 -12.49 12.02 -29.16
CA THR A 13 -12.70 12.02 -27.71
C THR A 13 -13.28 13.34 -27.20
N ALA A 14 -13.01 14.44 -27.92
CA ALA A 14 -13.58 15.74 -27.62
C ALA A 14 -13.75 16.57 -28.90
N PHE A 15 -14.85 17.34 -28.95
CA PHE A 15 -15.15 18.25 -30.05
C PHE A 15 -15.70 19.55 -29.47
N GLN A 16 -15.04 20.66 -29.75
CA GLN A 16 -15.47 22.00 -29.35
C GLN A 16 -15.63 22.85 -30.62
N MET A 17 -16.72 23.58 -30.75
CA MET A 17 -17.00 24.40 -31.93
C MET A 17 -17.63 25.73 -31.55
N ASP A 18 -17.05 26.81 -32.06
CA ASP A 18 -17.52 28.19 -31.94
C ASP A 18 -18.00 28.70 -33.30
N VAL A 19 -19.30 28.92 -33.40
CA VAL A 19 -19.97 29.42 -34.62
C VAL A 19 -20.32 30.89 -34.42
N LYS A 20 -19.86 31.74 -35.35
CA LYS A 20 -20.14 33.19 -35.33
C LYS A 20 -21.31 33.59 -36.23
N LEU A 21 -21.80 32.67 -37.05
CA LEU A 21 -22.90 32.90 -37.99
C LEU A 21 -24.22 32.45 -37.37
N ALA A 22 -25.20 33.37 -37.29
CA ALA A 22 -26.54 33.07 -36.79
C ALA A 22 -27.30 32.06 -37.67
N SER A 23 -26.95 31.97 -38.96
CA SER A 23 -27.51 31.01 -39.90
C SER A 23 -27.01 29.57 -39.69
N GLY A 24 -26.05 29.34 -38.79
CA GLY A 24 -25.39 28.05 -38.64
C GLY A 24 -24.41 27.74 -39.76
N ILE A 25 -23.98 26.47 -39.83
CA ILE A 25 -23.00 25.96 -40.79
C ILE A 25 -23.62 24.80 -41.56
N PRO A 26 -23.60 24.83 -42.90
CA PRO A 26 -24.04 23.71 -43.73
C PRO A 26 -23.34 22.39 -43.39
N MET A 27 -24.09 21.29 -43.45
CA MET A 27 -23.61 19.96 -43.01
C MET A 27 -22.49 19.40 -43.90
N ASP A 28 -22.53 19.71 -45.18
CA ASP A 28 -21.48 19.41 -46.17
C ASP A 28 -20.16 20.09 -45.78
N ILE A 29 -20.18 21.39 -45.46
CA ILE A 29 -19.01 22.14 -45.01
C ILE A 29 -18.47 21.57 -43.69
N MET A 30 -19.37 21.20 -42.76
CA MET A 30 -18.97 20.59 -41.50
C MET A 30 -18.29 19.22 -41.71
N LYS A 31 -18.81 18.41 -42.63
CA LYS A 31 -18.24 17.11 -42.98
C LYS A 31 -16.84 17.25 -43.56
N GLU A 32 -16.65 18.14 -44.52
CA GLU A 32 -15.33 18.42 -45.11
C GLU A 32 -14.33 18.90 -44.05
N ALA A 33 -14.77 19.81 -43.17
CA ALA A 33 -13.94 20.31 -42.09
C ALA A 33 -13.51 19.19 -41.12
N ILE A 34 -14.43 18.30 -40.73
CA ILE A 34 -14.13 17.15 -39.86
C ILE A 34 -13.19 16.15 -40.55
N GLU A 35 -13.38 15.87 -41.84
CA GLU A 35 -12.49 15.00 -42.60
C GLU A 35 -11.07 15.57 -42.68
N GLN A 36 -10.95 16.88 -42.94
CA GLN A 36 -9.66 17.57 -42.93
C GLN A 36 -9.00 17.53 -41.54
N ALA A 37 -9.76 17.82 -40.49
CA ALA A 37 -9.25 17.77 -39.12
C ALA A 37 -8.86 16.34 -38.70
N THR A 38 -9.57 15.32 -39.19
CA THR A 38 -9.23 13.92 -38.93
C THR A 38 -7.87 13.56 -39.54
N ARG A 39 -7.63 13.95 -40.81
CA ARG A 39 -6.31 13.78 -41.46
C ARG A 39 -5.21 14.53 -40.72
N GLY A 40 -5.48 15.77 -40.32
CA GLY A 40 -4.53 16.57 -39.53
C GLY A 40 -4.20 15.94 -38.18
N ARG A 41 -5.20 15.43 -37.47
CA ARG A 41 -5.04 14.70 -36.21
C ARG A 41 -4.18 13.45 -36.39
N GLU A 42 -4.45 12.63 -37.41
CA GLU A 42 -3.64 11.44 -37.70
C GLU A 42 -2.19 11.76 -38.01
N HIS A 43 -1.96 12.86 -38.73
CA HIS A 43 -0.61 13.36 -39.00
C HIS A 43 0.13 13.73 -37.72
N ILE A 44 -0.52 14.51 -36.83
CA ILE A 44 0.05 14.91 -35.54
C ILE A 44 0.31 13.68 -34.65
N LEU A 45 -0.63 12.74 -34.56
CA LEU A 45 -0.46 11.49 -33.81
C LEU A 45 0.74 10.69 -34.34
N GLY A 46 0.91 10.62 -35.67
CA GLY A 46 2.07 9.97 -36.28
C GLY A 46 3.41 10.64 -35.92
N LEU A 47 3.44 11.96 -35.74
CA LEU A 47 4.64 12.66 -35.26
C LEU A 47 4.87 12.42 -33.76
N MET A 48 3.81 12.38 -32.95
CA MET A 48 3.90 12.06 -31.52
C MET A 48 4.42 10.64 -31.29
N GLU A 49 3.92 9.66 -32.04
CA GLU A 49 4.36 8.26 -31.94
C GLU A 49 5.83 8.07 -32.33
N LYS A 50 6.37 8.88 -33.25
CA LYS A 50 7.80 8.87 -33.57
C LYS A 50 8.66 9.30 -32.38
N ALA A 51 8.16 10.20 -31.53
CA ALA A 51 8.86 10.67 -30.35
C ALA A 51 8.65 9.74 -29.14
N LEU A 52 7.43 9.22 -28.96
CA LEU A 52 7.07 8.34 -27.86
C LEU A 52 5.98 7.34 -28.31
N PRO A 53 6.36 6.16 -28.82
CA PRO A 53 5.41 5.19 -29.38
C PRO A 53 4.56 4.49 -28.32
N GLN A 54 5.06 4.41 -27.09
CA GLN A 54 4.39 3.75 -25.97
C GLN A 54 4.70 4.45 -24.66
N PRO A 55 3.82 4.35 -23.65
CA PRO A 55 4.11 4.83 -22.30
C PRO A 55 5.44 4.26 -21.80
N LYS A 56 6.22 5.07 -21.07
CA LYS A 56 7.44 4.59 -20.43
C LYS A 56 7.10 3.48 -19.43
N SER A 57 7.91 2.44 -19.39
CA SER A 57 7.72 1.30 -18.47
C SER A 57 7.92 1.68 -17.00
N ASP A 58 8.67 2.75 -16.74
CA ASP A 58 8.89 3.27 -15.41
C ASP A 58 8.71 4.79 -15.37
N ILE A 59 8.28 5.26 -14.21
CA ILE A 59 8.08 6.67 -13.90
C ILE A 59 9.44 7.32 -13.63
N SER A 60 9.56 8.63 -13.89
CA SER A 60 10.77 9.40 -13.57
C SER A 60 11.21 9.18 -12.11
N GLN A 61 12.52 9.10 -11.87
CA GLN A 61 13.08 8.96 -10.51
C GLN A 61 12.72 10.13 -9.57
N TYR A 62 12.37 11.30 -10.14
CA TYR A 62 11.98 12.49 -9.37
C TYR A 62 10.47 12.68 -9.26
N ALA A 63 9.69 11.90 -10.01
CA ALA A 63 8.25 11.98 -9.90
C ALA A 63 7.80 11.17 -8.68
N PRO A 64 6.91 11.71 -7.82
CA PRO A 64 6.37 10.98 -6.70
C PRO A 64 5.81 9.64 -7.15
N ARG A 65 6.40 8.57 -6.65
CA ARG A 65 5.93 7.23 -6.97
C ARG A 65 4.72 6.95 -6.08
N VAL A 66 3.63 6.53 -6.71
CA VAL A 66 2.39 6.16 -6.02
C VAL A 66 2.27 4.65 -6.05
N ALA A 67 2.26 4.02 -4.87
CA ALA A 67 1.89 2.63 -4.71
C ALA A 67 0.42 2.55 -4.30
N LYS A 68 -0.37 1.78 -5.05
CA LYS A 68 -1.76 1.48 -4.72
C LYS A 68 -1.85 0.09 -4.09
N LEU A 69 -2.35 0.04 -2.86
CA LEU A 69 -2.60 -1.18 -2.10
C LEU A 69 -4.10 -1.29 -1.83
N LYS A 70 -4.57 -2.51 -1.52
CA LYS A 70 -5.96 -2.74 -1.15
C LYS A 70 -6.03 -3.46 0.19
N LEU A 71 -6.60 -2.78 1.18
CA LEU A 71 -6.90 -3.33 2.50
C LEU A 71 -8.34 -3.90 2.51
N PRO A 72 -8.57 -5.01 3.21
CA PRO A 72 -9.91 -5.44 3.59
C PRO A 72 -10.62 -4.36 4.42
N LYS A 73 -11.92 -4.12 4.17
CA LYS A 73 -12.69 -3.04 4.80
C LYS A 73 -12.73 -3.13 6.33
N ASP A 74 -12.77 -4.35 6.85
CA ASP A 74 -12.70 -4.67 8.28
C ASP A 74 -11.39 -4.22 8.93
N LYS A 75 -10.29 -4.15 8.17
CA LYS A 75 -8.96 -3.77 8.68
C LYS A 75 -8.65 -2.28 8.56
N ILE A 76 -9.48 -1.49 7.87
CA ILE A 76 -9.29 -0.03 7.70
C ILE A 76 -9.25 0.67 9.07
N GLY A 77 -10.19 0.34 9.96
CA GLY A 77 -10.25 0.95 11.30
C GLY A 77 -8.99 0.68 12.12
N ALA A 78 -8.49 -0.56 12.09
CA ALA A 78 -7.24 -0.95 12.76
C ALA A 78 -6.01 -0.28 12.12
N PHE A 79 -6.01 -0.12 10.80
CA PHE A 79 -4.94 0.56 10.06
C PHE A 79 -4.85 2.05 10.40
N ILE A 80 -5.98 2.77 10.42
CA ILE A 80 -6.02 4.18 10.83
C ILE A 80 -5.64 4.33 12.31
N GLY A 81 -6.18 3.46 13.16
CA GLY A 81 -6.03 3.52 14.60
C GLY A 81 -6.81 4.68 15.23
N PRO A 82 -6.93 4.71 16.57
CA PRO A 82 -7.67 5.76 17.28
C PRO A 82 -7.08 7.15 16.96
N GLY A 83 -7.90 8.04 16.39
CA GLY A 83 -7.50 9.39 15.99
C GLY A 83 -6.44 9.46 14.89
N GLY A 84 -6.26 8.39 14.10
CA GLY A 84 -5.24 8.35 13.04
C GLY A 84 -3.82 8.11 13.54
N LYS A 85 -3.65 7.66 14.80
CA LYS A 85 -2.33 7.49 15.43
C LYS A 85 -1.41 6.54 14.64
N ASN A 86 -1.95 5.45 14.11
CA ASN A 86 -1.16 4.45 13.41
C ASN A 86 -0.66 4.98 12.06
N ILE A 87 -1.54 5.56 11.24
CA ILE A 87 -1.17 6.19 9.97
C ILE A 87 -0.16 7.32 10.20
N ARG A 88 -0.40 8.20 11.18
CA ARG A 88 0.54 9.28 11.51
C ARG A 88 1.92 8.76 11.90
N GLY A 89 1.98 7.66 12.67
CA GLY A 89 3.24 7.03 13.04
C GLY A 89 3.99 6.44 11.84
N ILE A 90 3.30 5.91 10.83
CA ILE A 90 3.92 5.44 9.59
C ILE A 90 4.44 6.62 8.78
N ILE A 91 3.63 7.68 8.62
CA ILE A 91 4.01 8.92 7.92
C ILE A 91 5.25 9.54 8.57
N GLU A 92 5.29 9.63 9.90
CA GLU A 92 6.41 10.21 10.65
C GLU A 92 7.70 9.38 10.52
N LYS A 93 7.60 8.05 10.52
CA LYS A 93 8.76 7.16 10.38
C LYS A 93 9.33 7.10 8.97
N THR A 94 8.46 7.19 7.95
CA THR A 94 8.84 6.93 6.55
C THR A 94 8.96 8.21 5.73
N GLY A 95 8.33 9.30 6.15
CA GLY A 95 8.19 10.54 5.37
C GLY A 95 7.27 10.39 4.15
N ALA A 96 6.59 9.26 3.98
CA ALA A 96 5.63 9.05 2.90
C ALA A 96 4.27 9.67 3.23
N ASN A 97 3.52 10.07 2.21
CA ASN A 97 2.12 10.45 2.35
C ASN A 97 1.22 9.23 2.11
N ILE A 98 0.21 9.05 2.96
CA ILE A 98 -0.70 7.90 2.93
C ILE A 98 -2.13 8.40 2.94
N GLU A 99 -2.88 8.05 1.90
CA GLU A 99 -4.31 8.34 1.76
C GLU A 99 -5.09 7.02 1.73
N VAL A 100 -6.23 6.99 2.43
CA VAL A 100 -7.10 5.81 2.53
C VAL A 100 -8.48 6.18 2.03
N GLU A 101 -8.96 5.45 1.04
CA GLU A 101 -10.31 5.57 0.50
C GLU A 101 -11.28 4.62 1.22
N GLU A 102 -12.58 4.94 1.18
CA GLU A 102 -13.64 4.15 1.83
C GLU A 102 -13.80 2.73 1.25
N ASP A 103 -13.30 2.50 0.04
CA ASP A 103 -13.33 1.20 -0.62
C ASP A 103 -12.20 0.25 -0.15
N GLY A 104 -11.29 0.74 0.70
CA GLY A 104 -10.11 0.04 1.19
C GLY A 104 -8.86 0.27 0.34
N THR A 105 -8.91 1.12 -0.68
CA THR A 105 -7.73 1.55 -1.43
C THR A 105 -6.83 2.40 -0.53
N VAL A 106 -5.55 2.03 -0.44
CA VAL A 106 -4.51 2.83 0.21
C VAL A 106 -3.53 3.31 -0.84
N LEU A 107 -3.39 4.63 -0.95
CA LEU A 107 -2.43 5.30 -1.82
C LEU A 107 -1.24 5.75 -0.97
N VAL A 108 -0.09 5.13 -1.20
CA VAL A 108 1.18 5.53 -0.58
C VAL A 108 1.96 6.31 -1.63
N SER A 109 2.37 7.53 -1.31
CA SER A 109 3.18 8.36 -2.20
C SER A 109 4.42 8.89 -1.51
N SER A 110 5.55 8.85 -2.19
CA SER A 110 6.80 9.41 -1.67
C SER A 110 7.69 9.88 -2.82
N PRO A 111 8.47 10.97 -2.62
CA PRO A 111 9.51 11.36 -3.57
C PRO A 111 10.69 10.38 -3.60
N ASP A 112 10.88 9.58 -2.54
CA ASP A 112 11.97 8.61 -2.41
C ASP A 112 11.45 7.17 -2.52
N ARG A 113 12.22 6.31 -3.19
CA ARG A 113 11.85 4.90 -3.42
C ARG A 113 11.91 4.08 -2.15
N ASP A 114 12.90 4.31 -1.29
CA ASP A 114 13.11 3.54 -0.06
C ASP A 114 12.04 3.91 0.97
N SER A 115 11.70 5.20 1.06
CA SER A 115 10.55 5.67 1.86
C SER A 115 9.22 5.08 1.38
N LEU A 116 9.00 5.04 0.06
CA LEU A 116 7.79 4.41 -0.52
C LEU A 116 7.73 2.92 -0.15
N GLU A 117 8.80 2.18 -0.36
CA GLU A 117 8.83 0.74 -0.14
C GLU A 117 8.71 0.40 1.35
N ALA A 118 9.34 1.19 2.23
CA ALA A 118 9.19 1.05 3.67
C ALA A 118 7.74 1.28 4.12
N ALA A 119 7.11 2.37 3.68
CA ALA A 119 5.71 2.66 3.98
C ALA A 119 4.77 1.58 3.41
N ARG A 120 5.00 1.17 2.15
CA ARG A 120 4.26 0.08 1.50
C ARG A 120 4.35 -1.21 2.32
N SER A 121 5.55 -1.61 2.74
CA SER A 121 5.74 -2.82 3.54
C SER A 121 5.00 -2.74 4.88
N MET A 122 5.01 -1.57 5.54
CA MET A 122 4.24 -1.36 6.77
C MET A 122 2.73 -1.47 6.55
N VAL A 123 2.20 -0.98 5.42
CA VAL A 123 0.77 -1.13 5.07
C VAL A 123 0.44 -2.59 4.77
N GLU A 124 1.29 -3.30 4.04
CA GLU A 124 1.11 -4.72 3.72
C GLU A 124 1.05 -5.58 4.99
N GLN A 125 1.75 -5.23 6.06
CA GLN A 125 1.67 -5.96 7.34
C GLN A 125 0.26 -6.01 7.95
N TYR A 126 -0.60 -5.01 7.68
CA TYR A 126 -2.00 -5.02 8.12
C TYR A 126 -2.85 -6.00 7.31
N THR A 127 -2.46 -6.32 6.07
CA THR A 127 -3.15 -7.36 5.29
C THR A 127 -2.80 -8.77 5.76
N LEU A 128 -1.60 -8.97 6.31
CA LEU A 128 -1.09 -10.28 6.69
C LEU A 128 -1.91 -10.95 7.81
N GLU A 129 -2.12 -12.25 7.62
CA GLU A 129 -2.68 -13.12 8.64
C GLU A 129 -1.56 -13.86 9.39
N VAL A 130 -1.86 -14.20 10.65
CA VAL A 130 -0.90 -14.90 11.49
C VAL A 130 -1.05 -16.38 11.17
N GLU A 131 0.03 -16.98 10.67
CA GLU A 131 0.06 -18.40 10.32
C GLU A 131 0.68 -19.21 11.46
N VAL A 132 -0.01 -20.27 11.88
CA VAL A 132 0.53 -21.23 12.84
C VAL A 132 1.77 -21.90 12.26
N GLY A 133 2.86 -21.95 13.03
CA GLY A 133 4.13 -22.53 12.62
C GLY A 133 5.11 -21.55 11.97
N LYS A 134 4.69 -20.32 11.65
CA LYS A 134 5.57 -19.30 11.08
C LYS A 134 6.33 -18.54 12.17
N VAL A 135 7.50 -18.05 11.80
CA VAL A 135 8.39 -17.26 12.66
C VAL A 135 8.21 -15.78 12.34
N TYR A 136 8.00 -14.99 13.37
CA TYR A 136 7.85 -13.55 13.28
C TYR A 136 8.87 -12.86 14.19
N LYS A 137 9.33 -11.69 13.76
CA LYS A 137 10.03 -10.74 14.65
C LYS A 137 8.97 -9.90 15.33
N GLY A 138 8.87 -10.01 16.64
CA GLY A 138 7.88 -9.28 17.43
C GLY A 138 8.50 -8.45 18.52
N ARG A 139 7.77 -7.44 18.98
CA ARG A 139 8.21 -6.52 20.03
C ARG A 139 7.46 -6.81 21.33
N VAL A 140 8.16 -6.88 22.45
CA VAL A 140 7.54 -7.07 23.77
C VAL A 140 6.75 -5.82 24.14
N VAL A 141 5.43 -5.92 24.27
CA VAL A 141 4.54 -4.81 24.61
C VAL A 141 4.39 -4.70 26.13
N SER A 142 4.21 -5.82 26.81
CA SER A 142 4.07 -5.88 28.26
C SER A 142 4.56 -7.22 28.82
N ILE A 143 4.92 -7.21 30.09
CA ILE A 143 5.41 -8.38 30.84
C ILE A 143 4.44 -8.63 32.00
N VAL A 144 4.13 -9.89 32.24
CA VAL A 144 3.29 -10.38 33.35
C VAL A 144 3.98 -11.55 34.04
N ASP A 145 3.55 -11.89 35.26
CA ASP A 145 4.23 -12.91 36.08
C ASP A 145 4.38 -14.28 35.38
N PHE A 146 3.45 -14.64 34.50
CA PHE A 146 3.41 -15.92 33.81
C PHE A 146 3.89 -15.85 32.34
N GLY A 147 4.31 -14.68 31.83
CA GLY A 147 4.73 -14.54 30.44
C GLY A 147 4.95 -13.11 29.95
N ALA A 148 5.01 -12.94 28.64
CA ALA A 148 5.11 -11.63 27.99
C ALA A 148 4.15 -11.55 26.81
N PHE A 149 3.54 -10.38 26.62
CA PHE A 149 2.79 -10.07 25.41
C PHE A 149 3.74 -9.52 24.36
N VAL A 150 3.74 -10.15 23.19
CA VAL A 150 4.63 -9.82 22.09
C VAL A 150 3.77 -9.50 20.87
N GLU A 151 3.90 -8.28 20.36
CA GLU A 151 3.25 -7.84 19.13
C GLU A 151 4.05 -8.36 17.93
N ILE A 152 3.44 -9.23 17.13
CA ILE A 152 4.09 -9.88 15.97
C ILE A 152 3.68 -9.25 14.63
N LEU A 153 2.49 -8.63 14.60
CA LEU A 153 1.98 -7.84 13.49
C LEU A 153 1.18 -6.67 14.11
N PRO A 154 1.01 -5.55 13.40
CA PRO A 154 0.31 -4.39 13.94
C PRO A 154 -1.09 -4.74 14.48
N GLY A 155 -1.31 -4.52 15.78
CA GLY A 155 -2.57 -4.84 16.46
C GLY A 155 -2.81 -6.32 16.74
N LYS A 156 -1.82 -7.20 16.54
CA LYS A 156 -1.87 -8.64 16.82
C LYS A 156 -0.82 -9.03 17.85
N GLU A 157 -1.27 -9.20 19.08
CA GLU A 157 -0.45 -9.60 20.22
C GLU A 157 -0.61 -11.08 20.53
N GLY A 158 0.51 -11.77 20.74
CA GLY A 158 0.53 -13.14 21.23
C GLY A 158 1.11 -13.24 22.63
N LEU A 159 0.68 -14.26 23.38
CA LEU A 159 1.22 -14.59 24.69
C LEU A 159 2.41 -15.54 24.55
N LEU A 160 3.57 -15.10 25.02
CA LEU A 160 4.75 -15.92 25.22
C LEU A 160 4.80 -16.37 26.68
N HIS A 161 4.40 -17.62 26.95
CA HIS A 161 4.39 -18.17 28.31
C HIS A 161 5.82 -18.37 28.84
N ILE A 162 6.04 -18.25 30.15
CA ILE A 162 7.37 -18.36 30.79
C ILE A 162 8.11 -19.67 30.46
N SER A 163 7.37 -20.77 30.27
CA SER A 163 7.92 -22.08 29.89
C SER A 163 8.38 -22.18 28.42
N GLU A 164 8.01 -21.22 27.58
CA GLU A 164 8.31 -21.17 26.15
C GLU A 164 9.33 -20.08 25.78
N ILE A 165 9.91 -19.39 26.77
CA ILE A 165 10.92 -18.34 26.58
C ILE A 165 12.28 -18.94 26.22
N ASP A 166 12.74 -19.93 26.97
CA ASP A 166 14.08 -20.52 26.83
C ASP A 166 14.06 -22.04 27.09
N VAL A 167 15.11 -22.74 26.68
CA VAL A 167 15.35 -24.16 26.96
C VAL A 167 15.73 -24.36 28.44
N LYS A 168 16.41 -23.37 29.03
CA LYS A 168 16.70 -23.34 30.47
C LYS A 168 15.45 -22.91 31.25
N ARG A 169 15.32 -23.38 32.49
CA ARG A 169 14.20 -23.00 33.36
C ARG A 169 14.35 -21.53 33.75
N THR A 170 13.50 -20.68 33.20
CA THR A 170 13.40 -19.26 33.54
C THR A 170 12.52 -19.09 34.78
N ASN A 171 13.05 -18.44 35.83
CA ASN A 171 12.31 -18.20 37.07
C ASN A 171 11.49 -16.89 37.01
N ARG A 172 12.02 -15.85 36.37
CA ARG A 172 11.31 -14.58 36.13
C ARG A 172 11.44 -14.17 34.67
N VAL A 173 10.35 -13.69 34.08
CA VAL A 173 10.34 -13.21 32.69
C VAL A 173 11.25 -11.99 32.51
N GLU A 174 11.28 -11.14 33.53
CA GLU A 174 12.06 -9.89 33.61
C GLU A 174 13.58 -10.12 33.50
N ASP A 175 14.06 -11.31 33.85
CA ASP A 175 15.49 -11.64 33.77
C ASP A 175 15.96 -11.84 32.31
N VAL A 176 15.02 -12.10 31.39
CA VAL A 176 15.32 -12.52 30.01
C VAL A 176 14.71 -11.60 28.97
N LEU A 177 13.59 -10.94 29.31
CA LEU A 177 12.85 -10.06 28.42
C LEU A 177 12.66 -8.69 29.05
N SER A 178 12.79 -7.65 28.24
CA SER A 178 12.48 -6.28 28.61
C SER A 178 11.36 -5.72 27.73
N VAL A 179 10.53 -4.85 28.30
CA VAL A 179 9.49 -4.15 27.52
C VAL A 179 10.16 -3.33 26.41
N GLY A 180 9.64 -3.45 25.20
CA GLY A 180 10.14 -2.80 24.00
C GLY A 180 11.23 -3.57 23.25
N GLN A 181 11.71 -4.71 23.78
CA GLN A 181 12.70 -5.55 23.11
C GLN A 181 12.14 -6.29 21.89
N GLU A 182 12.90 -6.35 20.80
CA GLU A 182 12.57 -7.17 19.63
C GLU A 182 13.12 -8.59 19.77
N ILE A 183 12.26 -9.59 19.58
CA ILE A 183 12.59 -11.00 19.67
C ILE A 183 11.97 -11.80 18.53
N GLU A 184 12.62 -12.90 18.13
CA GLU A 184 12.05 -13.87 17.20
C GLU A 184 11.21 -14.90 17.95
N VAL A 185 9.97 -15.08 17.50
CA VAL A 185 8.98 -15.99 18.10
C VAL A 185 8.27 -16.79 17.03
N LYS A 186 8.00 -18.06 17.32
CA LYS A 186 7.20 -18.95 16.48
C LYS A 186 5.77 -19.02 17.01
N VAL A 187 4.78 -18.94 16.13
CA VAL A 187 3.39 -19.19 16.50
C VAL A 187 3.21 -20.70 16.65
N ILE A 188 2.87 -21.16 17.86
CA ILE A 188 2.61 -22.58 18.13
C ILE A 188 1.16 -22.92 17.89
N ASP A 189 0.26 -22.05 18.33
CA ASP A 189 -1.16 -22.33 18.38
C ASP A 189 -1.96 -21.03 18.27
N MET A 190 -3.18 -21.15 17.76
CA MET A 190 -4.12 -20.04 17.62
C MET A 190 -5.43 -20.43 18.29
N GLU A 191 -5.78 -19.74 19.36
CA GLU A 191 -7.07 -19.96 20.01
C GLU A 191 -8.19 -19.31 19.19
N ASN A 192 -9.39 -19.91 19.22
CA ASN A 192 -10.59 -19.38 18.56
C ASN A 192 -10.98 -17.96 19.01
N SER A 193 -10.40 -17.49 20.12
CA SER A 193 -10.56 -16.14 20.67
C SER A 193 -9.71 -15.09 19.95
N GLY A 194 -8.88 -15.47 18.96
CA GLY A 194 -7.93 -14.59 18.28
C GLY A 194 -6.63 -14.35 19.05
N LYS A 195 -6.42 -15.05 20.17
CA LYS A 195 -5.18 -15.00 20.95
C LYS A 195 -4.16 -16.01 20.40
N PHE A 196 -2.93 -15.56 20.21
CA PHE A 196 -1.84 -16.39 19.69
C PHE A 196 -0.97 -16.92 20.83
N ARG A 197 -0.59 -18.20 20.76
CA ARG A 197 0.46 -18.75 21.63
C ARG A 197 1.79 -18.71 20.90
N LEU A 198 2.76 -18.05 21.51
CA LEU A 198 4.09 -17.87 20.97
C LEU A 198 5.10 -18.73 21.72
N SER A 199 6.15 -19.15 21.01
CA SER A 199 7.32 -19.79 21.62
C SER A 199 8.60 -19.36 20.96
N ARG A 200 9.56 -19.00 21.80
CA ARG A 200 10.95 -18.76 21.43
C ARG A 200 11.77 -20.04 21.57
N ARG A 201 11.42 -20.90 22.52
CA ARG A 201 12.05 -22.20 22.77
C ARG A 201 12.03 -23.12 21.55
N ALA A 202 10.93 -23.12 20.78
CA ALA A 202 10.82 -23.89 19.54
C ALA A 202 11.89 -23.52 18.50
N LEU A 203 12.37 -22.28 18.49
CA LEU A 203 13.43 -21.81 17.58
C LEU A 203 14.83 -22.20 18.09
N LEU A 204 15.04 -22.11 19.41
CA LEU A 204 16.30 -22.48 20.04
C LEU A 204 16.59 -23.99 19.95
N ARG A 205 15.56 -24.83 19.93
CA ARG A 205 15.70 -26.28 19.73
C ARG A 205 16.14 -26.67 18.32
N ASN A 206 15.76 -25.91 17.30
CA ASN A 206 16.04 -26.21 15.89
C ASN A 206 17.40 -25.69 15.40
N LYS A 207 18.17 -24.97 16.24
CA LYS A 207 19.53 -24.50 15.93
C LYS A 207 20.65 -25.46 16.39
N LYS A 208 20.32 -26.70 16.74
CA LYS A 208 21.27 -27.79 17.00
C LYS A 208 21.29 -28.75 15.83
#